data_AF-A0A7L1JER7-F1
#
_entry.id   AF-A0A7L1JER7-F1
#
_cell.length_a   1.000
_cell.length_b   1.000
_cell.length_c   1.000
_cell.angle_alpha   90.00
_cell.angle_beta   90.00
_cell.angle_gamma   90.00
#
_symmetry.space_group_name_H-M   'P 1'
#
loop_
_entity.id
_entity.type
_entity.pdbx_description
1 polymer ?
#
loop_
_entity_poly.entity_id
_entity_poly.type
_entity_poly.pdbx_seq_one_letter_code
_entity_poly.pdbx_strand_id
1 'polypeptide(L)'
;CYCGLGGKGQPKDAMDRCCQLHDTCYNNLLSYRCNAKMQGYRYGWHGNSPSCRKGSWCSQLSCECDRSLVLCLKRSKQSYSKRYLFYPKYRCR
;
A
#
# COMPACT_ATOMS: atom_id res chain seq x y z
N CYS A 1 -12.41 -0.18 -1.30
CA CYS A 1 -12.46 -1.16 -2.41
C CYS A 1 -11.12 -1.85 -2.64
N TYR A 2 -10.01 -1.13 -2.52
CA TYR A 2 -8.66 -1.65 -2.68
C TYR A 2 -8.04 -2.06 -1.35
N CYS A 3 -8.13 -1.24 -0.30
CA CYS A 3 -7.52 -1.60 0.99
C CYS A 3 -7.94 -3.01 1.48
N GLY A 4 -6.96 -3.81 1.93
CA GLY A 4 -7.13 -5.23 2.24
C GLY A 4 -6.79 -6.15 1.06
N LEU A 5 -7.24 -7.41 1.10
CA LEU A 5 -6.94 -8.36 0.03
C LEU A 5 -7.73 -8.05 -1.26
N GLY A 6 -7.02 -8.04 -2.38
CA GLY A 6 -7.55 -7.80 -3.73
C GLY A 6 -8.12 -6.40 -3.93
N GLY A 7 -8.64 -6.09 -5.11
CA GLY A 7 -9.21 -4.78 -5.39
C GLY A 7 -9.83 -4.72 -6.78
N LYS A 8 -10.92 -3.96 -6.91
CA LYS A 8 -11.58 -3.72 -8.19
C LYS A 8 -12.42 -2.44 -8.16
N GLY A 9 -12.71 -1.93 -9.35
CA GLY A 9 -13.59 -0.79 -9.55
C GLY A 9 -12.96 0.55 -9.18
N GLN A 10 -13.80 1.53 -8.85
CA GLN A 10 -13.35 2.87 -8.49
C GLN A 10 -13.04 3.00 -6.99
N PRO A 11 -11.89 3.61 -6.62
CA PRO A 11 -11.58 3.97 -5.25
C PRO A 11 -12.67 4.86 -4.63
N LYS A 12 -13.00 4.62 -3.36
CA LYS A 12 -14.09 5.36 -2.67
C LYS A 12 -13.67 6.69 -2.07
N ASP A 13 -12.40 6.85 -1.76
CA ASP A 13 -11.79 8.08 -1.26
C ASP A 13 -10.29 8.10 -1.59
N ALA A 14 -9.59 9.16 -1.18
CA ALA A 14 -8.16 9.27 -1.45
C ALA A 14 -7.31 8.24 -0.68
N MET A 15 -7.80 7.67 0.42
CA MET A 15 -7.12 6.56 1.10
C MET A 15 -7.23 5.26 0.31
N ASP A 16 -8.41 4.97 -0.23
CA ASP A 16 -8.64 3.80 -1.08
C ASP A 16 -7.81 3.88 -2.37
N ARG A 17 -7.58 5.09 -2.89
CA ARG A 17 -6.64 5.32 -4.01
C ARG A 17 -5.19 5.02 -3.62
N CYS A 18 -4.76 5.32 -2.40
CA CYS A 18 -3.43 4.92 -1.92
C CYS A 18 -3.27 3.39 -1.93
N CYS A 19 -4.29 2.66 -1.47
CA CYS A 19 -4.29 1.20 -1.49
C CYS A 19 -4.29 0.63 -2.93
N GLN A 20 -5.00 1.27 -3.86
CA GLN A 20 -4.94 0.88 -5.27
C GLN A 20 -3.53 0.98 -5.84
N LEU A 21 -2.82 2.08 -5.56
CA LEU A 21 -1.44 2.27 -5.99
C LEU A 21 -0.49 1.25 -5.33
N HIS A 22 -0.75 0.91 -4.07
CA HIS A 22 0.00 -0.11 -3.35
C HIS A 22 -0.18 -1.51 -3.95
N ASP A 23 -1.42 -1.91 -4.25
CA ASP A 23 -1.73 -3.16 -4.96
C ASP A 23 -1.02 -3.22 -6.31
N THR A 24 -1.03 -2.11 -7.08
CA THR A 24 -0.28 -2.01 -8.34
C THR A 24 1.22 -2.19 -8.12
N CYS A 25 1.79 -1.57 -7.07
CA CYS A 25 3.20 -1.72 -6.72
C CYS A 25 3.54 -3.19 -6.44
N TYR A 26 2.76 -3.86 -5.61
CA TYR A 26 2.95 -5.28 -5.29
C TYR A 26 2.81 -6.18 -6.52
N ASN A 27 1.81 -5.94 -7.37
CA ASN A 27 1.61 -6.71 -8.60
C ASN A 27 2.79 -6.56 -9.56
N ASN A 28 3.35 -5.35 -9.69
CA ASN A 28 4.53 -5.13 -10.50
C ASN A 28 5.74 -5.90 -9.96
N LEU A 29 5.90 -6.00 -8.64
CA LEU A 29 6.99 -6.78 -8.03
C LEU A 29 6.92 -8.28 -8.33
N LEU A 30 5.72 -8.83 -8.57
CA LEU A 30 5.57 -10.23 -8.99
C LEU A 30 6.23 -10.50 -10.35
N SER A 31 6.25 -9.53 -11.27
CA SER A 31 6.93 -9.66 -12.57
C SER A 31 8.45 -9.86 -12.42
N TYR A 32 9.01 -9.38 -11.31
CA TYR A 32 10.41 -9.57 -10.94
C TYR A 32 10.63 -10.73 -9.97
N ARG A 33 9.64 -11.63 -9.83
CA ARG A 33 9.65 -12.77 -8.89
C ARG A 33 9.80 -12.37 -7.41
N CYS A 34 9.42 -11.14 -7.07
CA CYS A 34 9.36 -10.68 -5.69
C CYS A 34 7.92 -10.75 -5.17
N ASN A 35 7.64 -11.65 -4.23
CA ASN A 35 6.34 -11.71 -3.56
C ASN A 35 6.34 -10.78 -2.34
N ALA A 36 5.99 -9.50 -2.55
CA ALA A 36 5.97 -8.49 -1.49
C ALA A 36 5.07 -8.85 -0.30
N LYS A 37 4.00 -9.63 -0.50
CA LYS A 37 3.12 -10.12 0.58
C LYS A 37 3.80 -11.08 1.54
N MET A 38 4.87 -11.75 1.11
CA MET A 38 5.65 -12.70 1.92
C MET A 38 7.08 -12.20 2.20
N GLN A 39 7.47 -11.06 1.62
CA GLN A 39 8.83 -10.55 1.70
C GLN A 39 9.02 -9.77 3.00
N GLY A 40 9.78 -10.34 3.93
CA GLY A 40 10.28 -9.59 5.09
C GLY A 40 11.32 -8.54 4.65
N TYR A 41 11.29 -7.37 5.30
CA TYR A 41 12.27 -6.30 5.09
C TYR A 41 12.54 -5.53 6.38
N ARG A 42 13.62 -4.75 6.39
CA ARG A 42 13.99 -3.88 7.53
C ARG A 42 13.67 -2.43 7.19
N TYR A 43 13.09 -1.70 8.13
CA TYR A 43 12.82 -0.27 8.00
C TYR A 43 13.34 0.50 9.22
N GLY A 44 13.41 1.80 9.09
CA GLY A 44 13.72 2.74 10.15
C GLY A 44 12.91 4.02 10.00
N TRP A 45 13.37 5.05 10.69
CA TRP A 45 12.75 6.37 10.69
C TRP A 45 13.82 7.42 10.40
N HIS A 46 13.46 8.39 9.58
CA HIS A 46 14.22 9.62 9.40
C HIS A 46 13.28 10.79 9.70
N GLY A 47 13.38 11.32 10.92
CA GLY A 47 12.37 12.21 11.49
C GLY A 47 10.99 11.53 11.54
N ASN A 48 9.94 12.20 11.06
CA ASN A 48 8.57 11.71 11.05
C ASN A 48 8.18 10.96 9.76
N SER A 49 9.18 10.44 9.04
CA SER A 49 9.00 9.71 7.78
C SER A 49 9.70 8.35 7.86
N PRO A 50 9.03 7.25 7.47
CA PRO A 50 9.67 5.94 7.40
C PRO A 50 10.76 5.92 6.33
N SER A 51 11.81 5.16 6.57
CA SER A 51 12.92 4.94 5.64
C SER A 51 13.21 3.44 5.47
N CYS A 52 13.53 3.03 4.25
CA CYS A 52 13.84 1.63 3.95
C CYS A 52 15.33 1.36 4.15
N ARG A 53 15.66 0.33 4.95
CA ARG A 53 17.05 -0.06 5.17
C ARG A 53 17.52 -0.97 4.04
N LYS A 54 18.81 -0.89 3.72
CA LYS A 54 19.45 -1.72 2.70
C LYS A 54 19.21 -3.20 3.00
N GLY A 55 18.78 -3.93 1.99
CA GLY A 55 18.51 -5.37 2.04
C GLY A 55 18.70 -6.01 0.66
N SER A 56 18.08 -7.18 0.46
CA SER A 56 17.94 -7.75 -0.88
C SER A 56 17.11 -6.82 -1.76
N TRP A 57 17.21 -7.02 -3.08
CA TRP A 57 16.45 -6.23 -4.04
C TRP A 57 14.93 -6.31 -3.80
N CYS A 58 14.38 -7.52 -3.60
CA CYS A 58 12.96 -7.71 -3.24
C CYS A 58 12.60 -7.05 -1.91
N SER A 59 13.45 -7.17 -0.89
CA SER A 59 13.24 -6.54 0.42
C SER A 59 13.16 -5.02 0.29
N GLN A 60 14.09 -4.41 -0.45
CA GLN A 60 14.14 -2.96 -0.62
C GLN A 60 12.89 -2.45 -1.34
N LEU A 61 12.49 -3.08 -2.45
CA LEU A 61 11.35 -2.63 -3.23
C LEU A 61 10.01 -2.87 -2.52
N SER A 62 9.86 -3.98 -1.81
CA SER A 62 8.66 -4.23 -1.00
C SER A 62 8.52 -3.17 0.09
N CYS A 63 9.64 -2.80 0.73
CA CYS A 63 9.65 -1.71 1.70
C CYS A 63 9.26 -0.37 1.05
N GLU A 64 9.75 -0.05 -0.14
CA GLU A 64 9.42 1.23 -0.80
C GLU A 64 7.94 1.31 -1.22
N CYS A 65 7.31 0.18 -1.61
CA CYS A 65 5.86 0.12 -1.82
C CYS A 65 5.11 0.50 -0.52
N ASP A 66 5.49 -0.10 0.62
CA ASP A 66 4.84 0.13 1.91
C ASP A 66 5.11 1.52 2.46
N ARG A 67 6.35 2.02 2.32
CA ARG A 67 6.72 3.39 2.64
C ARG A 67 5.88 4.40 1.86
N SER A 68 5.70 4.16 0.56
CA SER A 68 4.87 5.00 -0.31
C SER A 68 3.40 4.99 0.11
N LEU A 69 2.87 3.81 0.48
CA LEU A 69 1.53 3.66 1.03
C LEU A 69 1.37 4.48 2.32
N VAL A 70 2.26 4.34 3.29
CA VAL A 70 2.19 5.06 4.57
C VAL A 70 2.22 6.58 4.35
N LEU A 71 3.11 7.07 3.49
CA LEU A 71 3.19 8.50 3.17
C LEU A 71 1.94 9.00 2.42
N CYS A 72 1.34 8.17 1.58
CA CYS A 72 0.07 8.49 0.92
C CYS A 72 -1.07 8.58 1.95
N LEU A 73 -1.24 7.56 2.80
CA LEU A 73 -2.28 7.54 3.84
C LEU A 73 -2.14 8.71 4.82
N LYS A 74 -0.90 9.08 5.20
CA LYS A 74 -0.62 10.24 6.05
C LYS A 74 -1.15 11.54 5.43
N ARG A 75 -0.98 11.72 4.11
CA ARG A 75 -1.47 12.89 3.37
C ARG A 75 -3.00 12.86 3.20
N SER A 76 -3.57 11.68 2.97
CA SER A 76 -5.01 11.48 2.79
C SER A 76 -5.80 11.40 4.11
N LYS A 77 -5.17 11.68 5.27
CA LYS A 77 -5.81 11.59 6.60
C LYS A 77 -7.11 12.38 6.70
N GLN A 78 -7.18 13.55 6.05
CA GLN A 78 -8.35 14.42 6.07
C GLN A 78 -9.55 13.85 5.27
N SER A 79 -9.30 13.01 4.27
CA SER A 79 -10.36 12.39 3.47
C SER A 79 -10.84 11.06 4.04
N TYR A 80 -10.38 10.67 5.23
CA TYR A 80 -10.77 9.41 5.86
C TYR A 80 -12.26 9.41 6.20
N SER A 81 -12.97 8.39 5.74
CA SER A 81 -14.37 8.17 6.10
C SER A 81 -14.57 6.83 6.79
N LYS A 82 -15.08 6.85 8.03
CA LYS A 82 -15.43 5.64 8.78
C LYS A 82 -16.45 4.76 8.05
N ARG A 83 -17.26 5.35 7.15
CA ARG A 83 -18.22 4.63 6.30
C ARG A 83 -17.55 3.55 5.43
N TYR A 84 -16.27 3.71 5.10
CA TYR A 84 -15.57 2.80 4.20
C TYR A 84 -14.68 1.76 4.89
N LEU A 85 -14.57 1.77 6.22
CA LEU A 85 -13.68 0.87 6.98
C LEU A 85 -14.00 -0.62 6.74
N PHE A 86 -15.28 -0.98 6.69
CA PHE A 86 -15.76 -2.33 6.40
C PHE A 86 -16.63 -2.36 5.14
N TYR A 87 -16.25 -1.57 4.13
CA TYR A 87 -17.05 -1.46 2.91
C TYR A 87 -17.14 -2.81 2.17
N PRO A 88 -18.35 -3.34 1.89
CA PRO A 88 -18.47 -4.65 1.27
C PRO A 88 -17.87 -4.69 -0.15
N LYS A 89 -16.87 -5.56 -0.38
CA LYS A 89 -16.12 -5.65 -1.65
C LYS A 89 -17.01 -5.95 -2.86
N TYR A 90 -18.15 -6.64 -2.69
CA TYR A 90 -19.09 -6.91 -3.77
C TYR A 90 -19.79 -5.63 -4.31
N ARG A 91 -19.80 -4.54 -3.54
CA ARG A 91 -20.34 -3.22 -3.97
C ARG A 91 -19.33 -2.36 -4.72
N CYS A 92 -18.09 -2.84 -4.88
CA CYS A 92 -17.06 -2.16 -5.65
C CYS A 92 -17.29 -2.39 -7.15
N ARG A 93 -17.44 -1.29 -7.89
CA ARG A 93 -17.68 -1.20 -9.33
C ARG A 93 -16.72 -0.18 -9.90
#